data_AF-A0AAD2VU35-F1
#
_entry.id   AF-A0AAD2VU35-F1
#
_cell.length_a   1.000
_cell.length_b   1.000
_cell.length_c   1.000
_cell.angle_alpha   90.00
_cell.angle_beta   90.00
_cell.angle_gamma   90.00
#
_symmetry.space_group_name_H-M   'P 1'
#
loop_
_entity.id
_entity.type
_entity.pdbx_description
1 polymer ?
#
loop_
_entity_poly.entity_id
_entity_poly.type
_entity_poly.pdbx_seq_one_letter_code
_entity_poly.pdbx_strand_id
1 'polypeptide(L)'
;MSESNEAKSYKHIQLMQRITKMSTAEDWESARTEWSLQQVFRAQIADQCLCGHQPIIKICVIKNKTNNKAARVGNCCVNKFMALGSDGIFNAIDRISKDGTKAASRKLLEMALAQSVITPWEFEFYLSNIDKRKLTQKQRKTRESINAKLADMGEESRALVYGASHIQTAFNQNVINQWEKDFALRTFPMKKLTVKQHAIRANIQTKMMQAGISKALPETTAEAQALAKVSATPFCVISDPEQLVVKLAEAREKGYISAWEKDIFERKHNTKGFSTIAERAAILRVRAAIQRLLNEG
;
A
#
# COMPACT_ATOMS: atom_id res chain seq x y z
N MET A 1 -40.97 -8.96 -0.01
CA MET A 1 -39.56 -8.48 0.03
C MET A 1 -38.79 -9.45 0.91
N SER A 2 -37.83 -10.19 0.35
CA SER A 2 -37.27 -11.39 0.99
C SER A 2 -36.29 -11.06 2.11
N GLU A 3 -36.26 -11.88 3.16
CA GLU A 3 -35.38 -11.83 4.34
C GLU A 3 -33.89 -11.59 4.01
N SER A 4 -33.48 -11.92 2.78
CA SER A 4 -32.11 -11.73 2.29
C SER A 4 -31.71 -10.26 2.03
N ASN A 5 -32.66 -9.34 1.82
CA ASN A 5 -32.37 -7.92 1.60
C ASN A 5 -32.28 -7.13 2.91
N GLU A 6 -33.11 -7.43 3.91
CA GLU A 6 -33.04 -6.83 5.24
C GLU A 6 -31.74 -7.19 5.97
N ALA A 7 -31.34 -8.47 5.91
CA ALA A 7 -30.09 -8.92 6.52
C ALA A 7 -28.84 -8.28 5.88
N LYS A 8 -28.88 -7.95 4.58
CA LYS A 8 -27.81 -7.20 3.90
C LYS A 8 -27.78 -5.73 4.33
N SER A 9 -28.95 -5.10 4.48
CA SER A 9 -29.08 -3.73 4.98
C SER A 9 -28.55 -3.60 6.41
N TYR A 10 -28.87 -4.56 7.29
CA TYR A 10 -28.39 -4.58 8.67
C TYR A 10 -26.85 -4.67 8.79
N LYS A 11 -26.21 -5.56 8.01
CA LYS A 11 -24.74 -5.70 8.02
C LYS A 11 -24.04 -4.45 7.48
N HIS A 12 -24.64 -3.77 6.51
CA HIS A 12 -24.15 -2.48 6.03
C HIS A 12 -24.13 -1.43 7.15
N ILE A 13 -25.28 -1.25 7.81
CA ILE A 13 -25.43 -0.30 8.91
C ILE A 13 -24.44 -0.62 10.04
N GLN A 14 -24.27 -1.90 10.36
CA GLN A 14 -23.33 -2.33 11.40
C GLN A 14 -21.87 -1.98 11.06
N LEU A 15 -21.46 -2.09 9.79
CA LEU A 15 -20.12 -1.69 9.39
C LEU A 15 -19.95 -0.17 9.55
N MET A 16 -20.90 0.61 9.03
CA MET A 16 -20.85 2.07 9.09
C MET A 16 -20.73 2.54 10.55
N GLN A 17 -21.58 2.02 11.44
CA GLN A 17 -21.57 2.37 12.86
C GLN A 17 -20.24 2.01 13.53
N ARG A 18 -19.71 0.80 13.30
CA ARG A 18 -18.45 0.36 13.91
C ARG A 18 -17.26 1.17 13.42
N ILE A 19 -17.21 1.50 12.13
CA ILE A 19 -16.15 2.35 11.56
C ILE A 19 -16.27 3.78 12.07
N THR A 20 -17.47 4.36 12.10
CA THR A 20 -17.71 5.71 12.63
C THR A 20 -17.29 5.81 14.10
N LYS A 21 -17.65 4.82 14.93
CA LYS A 21 -17.21 4.74 16.34
C LYS A 21 -15.69 4.63 16.50
N MET A 22 -14.99 4.10 15.48
CA MET A 22 -13.52 4.03 15.46
C MET A 22 -12.87 5.26 14.83
N SER A 23 -13.66 6.17 14.23
CA SER A 23 -13.20 7.41 13.61
C SER A 23 -13.04 8.54 14.63
N THR A 24 -12.44 9.64 14.20
CA THR A 24 -12.52 10.92 14.91
C THR A 24 -13.80 11.67 14.59
N ALA A 25 -14.32 11.55 13.37
CA ALA A 25 -15.61 12.08 12.97
C ALA A 25 -16.81 11.36 13.59
N GLU A 26 -17.91 12.09 13.75
CA GLU A 26 -19.16 11.61 14.35
C GLU A 26 -20.17 11.09 13.32
N ASP A 27 -20.04 11.49 12.05
CA ASP A 27 -20.89 11.06 10.95
C ASP A 27 -20.15 10.16 9.94
N TRP A 28 -20.92 9.35 9.21
CA TRP A 28 -20.36 8.36 8.29
C TRP A 28 -19.61 8.97 7.09
N GLU A 29 -20.13 10.07 6.52
CA GLU A 29 -19.55 10.67 5.31
C GLU A 29 -18.18 11.28 5.58
N SER A 30 -18.03 11.92 6.73
CA SER A 30 -16.73 12.39 7.20
C SER A 30 -15.84 11.23 7.62
N ALA A 31 -16.36 10.30 8.43
CA ALA A 31 -15.60 9.15 8.95
C ALA A 31 -14.95 8.36 7.82
N ARG A 32 -15.69 7.99 6.75
CA ARG A 32 -15.15 7.16 5.67
C ARG A 32 -13.93 7.76 4.96
N THR A 33 -13.78 9.09 4.96
CA THR A 33 -12.64 9.78 4.33
C THR A 33 -11.35 9.68 5.15
N GLU A 34 -11.47 9.45 6.45
CA GLU A 34 -10.34 9.27 7.37
C GLU A 34 -9.63 7.94 7.12
N TRP A 35 -10.32 6.97 6.52
CA TRP A 35 -9.80 5.62 6.33
C TRP A 35 -9.14 5.44 4.96
N SER A 36 -8.11 4.61 4.93
CA SER A 36 -7.45 4.18 3.69
C SER A 36 -7.12 2.71 3.72
N LEU A 37 -7.04 2.11 2.53
CA LEU A 37 -6.63 0.72 2.38
C LEU A 37 -5.13 0.62 2.65
N GLN A 38 -4.78 -0.03 3.75
CA GLN A 38 -3.40 -0.19 4.19
C GLN A 38 -2.77 -1.45 3.61
N GLN A 39 -3.46 -2.59 3.71
CA GLN A 39 -2.97 -3.90 3.27
C GLN A 39 -4.09 -4.77 2.70
N VAL A 40 -3.74 -5.71 1.83
CA VAL A 40 -4.62 -6.78 1.38
C VAL A 40 -3.90 -8.11 1.48
N PHE A 41 -4.59 -9.16 1.89
CA PHE A 41 -4.03 -10.51 1.92
C PHE A 41 -5.13 -11.57 1.92
N ARG A 42 -4.75 -12.82 1.67
CA ARG A 42 -5.60 -14.00 1.76
C ARG A 42 -5.36 -14.71 3.08
N ALA A 43 -6.40 -14.85 3.89
CA ALA A 43 -6.34 -15.60 5.12
C ALA A 43 -6.26 -17.11 4.82
N GLN A 44 -5.39 -17.82 5.53
CA GLN A 44 -5.24 -19.28 5.45
C GLN A 44 -6.42 -19.99 6.13
N ILE A 45 -7.02 -19.34 7.13
CA ILE A 45 -8.20 -19.79 7.85
C ILE A 45 -9.28 -18.72 7.68
N ALA A 46 -10.53 -19.16 7.48
CA ALA A 46 -11.66 -18.26 7.33
C ALA A 46 -11.81 -17.35 8.55
N ASP A 47 -11.93 -16.04 8.27
CA ASP A 47 -12.03 -15.00 9.27
C ASP A 47 -13.44 -14.37 9.26
N GLN A 48 -13.68 -13.43 10.17
CA GLN A 48 -14.92 -12.68 10.27
C GLN A 48 -14.69 -11.18 10.01
N CYS A 49 -15.52 -10.59 9.15
CA CYS A 49 -15.48 -9.16 8.87
C CYS A 49 -16.00 -8.35 10.07
N LEU A 50 -15.56 -7.10 10.20
CA LEU A 50 -16.09 -6.15 11.18
C LEU A 50 -17.62 -5.99 11.10
N CYS A 51 -18.26 -6.25 9.96
CA CYS A 51 -19.72 -6.23 9.80
C CYS A 51 -20.43 -7.55 10.23
N GLY A 52 -19.70 -8.50 10.79
CA GLY A 52 -20.19 -9.84 11.13
C GLY A 52 -20.33 -10.80 9.94
N HIS A 53 -19.95 -10.39 8.73
CA HIS A 53 -19.93 -11.31 7.58
C HIS A 53 -18.81 -12.35 7.73
N GLN A 54 -19.19 -13.62 7.66
CA GLN A 54 -18.28 -14.76 7.69
C GLN A 54 -18.83 -15.85 6.74
N PRO A 55 -17.97 -16.67 6.12
CA PRO A 55 -16.50 -16.60 6.18
C PRO A 55 -15.92 -15.53 5.23
N ILE A 56 -14.82 -14.88 5.62
CA ILE A 56 -14.01 -14.05 4.70
C ILE A 56 -12.60 -14.62 4.54
N ILE A 57 -12.12 -14.66 3.30
CA ILE A 57 -10.76 -15.09 2.94
C ILE A 57 -9.95 -13.91 2.40
N LYS A 58 -10.55 -13.04 1.59
CA LYS A 58 -9.92 -11.82 1.09
C LYS A 58 -10.03 -10.71 2.13
N ILE A 59 -8.97 -10.52 2.90
CA ILE A 59 -8.90 -9.55 4.00
C ILE A 59 -8.29 -8.25 3.50
N CYS A 60 -8.93 -7.14 3.86
CA CYS A 60 -8.40 -5.79 3.71
C CYS A 60 -8.16 -5.22 5.11
N VAL A 61 -6.95 -4.72 5.35
CA VAL A 61 -6.65 -3.90 6.52
C VAL A 61 -6.84 -2.46 6.11
N ILE A 62 -7.75 -1.76 6.77
CA ILE A 62 -7.93 -0.33 6.61
C ILE A 62 -7.34 0.39 7.82
N LYS A 63 -6.75 1.56 7.60
CA LYS A 63 -6.17 2.39 8.65
C LYS A 63 -6.76 3.80 8.59
N ASN A 64 -7.17 4.30 9.75
CA ASN A 64 -7.56 5.67 9.96
C ASN A 64 -6.30 6.55 10.03
N LYS A 65 -6.26 7.57 9.16
CA LYS A 65 -5.10 8.47 9.01
C LYS A 65 -4.99 9.48 10.16
N THR A 66 -6.09 9.76 10.85
CA THR A 66 -6.19 10.79 11.89
C THR A 66 -5.81 10.23 13.26
N ASN A 67 -6.29 9.03 13.61
CA ASN A 67 -6.09 8.43 14.94
C ASN A 67 -5.28 7.12 14.94
N ASN A 68 -4.74 6.72 13.78
CA ASN A 68 -3.94 5.51 13.58
C ASN A 68 -4.63 4.17 13.89
N LYS A 69 -5.92 4.15 14.23
CA LYS A 69 -6.67 2.90 14.42
C LYS A 69 -6.76 2.14 13.12
N ALA A 70 -6.79 0.81 13.21
CA ALA A 70 -6.94 -0.06 12.05
C ALA A 70 -8.12 -1.01 12.22
N ALA A 71 -8.59 -1.59 11.12
CA ALA A 71 -9.63 -2.60 11.12
C ALA A 71 -9.42 -3.63 10.01
N ARG A 72 -9.80 -4.88 10.28
CA ARG A 72 -9.88 -5.95 9.28
C ARG A 72 -11.30 -6.04 8.75
N VAL A 73 -11.42 -5.95 7.43
CA VAL A 73 -12.70 -6.03 6.72
C VAL A 73 -12.57 -6.93 5.50
N GLY A 74 -13.67 -7.56 5.11
CA GLY A 74 -13.71 -8.35 3.88
C GLY A 74 -13.65 -7.44 2.66
N ASN A 75 -12.97 -7.90 1.59
CA ASN A 75 -12.90 -7.20 0.31
C ASN A 75 -14.27 -6.76 -0.23
N CYS A 76 -15.30 -7.61 -0.08
CA CYS A 76 -16.67 -7.27 -0.50
C CYS A 76 -17.23 -6.05 0.23
N CYS A 77 -16.88 -5.86 1.50
CA CYS A 77 -17.32 -4.71 2.30
C CYS A 77 -16.57 -3.45 1.89
N VAL A 78 -15.26 -3.56 1.63
CA VAL A 78 -14.46 -2.42 1.15
C VAL A 78 -15.00 -1.89 -0.18
N ASN A 79 -15.32 -2.76 -1.14
CA ASN A 79 -15.78 -2.31 -2.45
C ASN A 79 -17.21 -1.77 -2.42
N LYS A 80 -18.10 -2.37 -1.61
CA LYS A 80 -19.49 -1.91 -1.50
C LYS A 80 -19.65 -0.61 -0.73
N PHE A 81 -18.87 -0.43 0.33
CA PHE A 81 -19.15 0.61 1.32
C PHE A 81 -18.11 1.73 1.33
N MET A 82 -16.87 1.45 0.94
CA MET A 82 -15.77 2.43 1.02
C MET A 82 -15.13 2.75 -0.35
N ALA A 83 -15.46 1.98 -1.39
CA ALA A 83 -14.94 2.15 -2.75
C ALA A 83 -13.40 2.27 -2.84
N LEU A 84 -12.64 1.60 -1.94
CA LEU A 84 -11.17 1.71 -1.91
C LEU A 84 -10.48 0.91 -3.02
N GLY A 85 -11.25 0.23 -3.88
CA GLY A 85 -10.79 -0.48 -5.08
C GLY A 85 -9.77 -1.58 -4.80
N SER A 86 -10.05 -2.44 -3.82
CA SER A 86 -9.23 -3.59 -3.46
C SER A 86 -9.35 -4.75 -4.45
N ASP A 87 -10.43 -4.83 -5.23
CA ASP A 87 -10.63 -5.87 -6.26
C ASP A 87 -9.50 -5.90 -7.29
N GLY A 88 -9.10 -4.73 -7.81
CA GLY A 88 -8.02 -4.63 -8.78
C GLY A 88 -6.65 -5.07 -8.24
N ILE A 89 -6.46 -5.01 -6.91
CA ILE A 89 -5.24 -5.44 -6.24
C ILE A 89 -5.27 -6.96 -6.08
N PHE A 90 -6.37 -7.53 -5.56
CA PHE A 90 -6.53 -8.98 -5.45
C PHE A 90 -6.45 -9.67 -6.81
N ASN A 91 -7.11 -9.13 -7.83
CA ASN A 91 -7.07 -9.70 -9.18
C ASN A 91 -5.66 -9.67 -9.78
N ALA A 92 -4.89 -8.61 -9.51
CA ALA A 92 -3.51 -8.52 -9.93
C ALA A 92 -2.62 -9.55 -9.21
N ILE A 93 -2.78 -9.70 -7.89
CA ILE A 93 -2.08 -10.73 -7.09
C ILE A 93 -2.44 -12.12 -7.63
N ASP A 94 -3.73 -12.44 -7.77
CA ASP A 94 -4.19 -13.74 -8.26
C ASP A 94 -3.61 -14.09 -9.63
N ARG A 95 -3.48 -13.07 -10.51
CA ARG A 95 -2.90 -13.23 -11.84
C ARG A 95 -1.40 -13.53 -11.78
N ILE A 96 -0.63 -12.77 -11.01
CA ILE A 96 0.83 -12.95 -10.94
C ILE A 96 1.23 -14.17 -10.11
N SER A 97 0.42 -14.56 -9.12
CA SER A 97 0.66 -15.79 -8.34
C SER A 97 0.46 -17.05 -9.19
N LYS A 98 -0.47 -17.01 -10.15
CA LYS A 98 -0.67 -18.11 -11.12
C LYS A 98 0.38 -18.11 -12.23
N ASP A 99 0.74 -16.93 -12.70
CA ASP A 99 1.73 -16.75 -13.76
C ASP A 99 2.58 -15.51 -13.47
N GLY A 100 3.78 -15.77 -12.94
CA GLY A 100 4.77 -14.74 -12.59
C GLY A 100 5.25 -13.91 -13.80
N THR A 101 4.88 -14.28 -15.02
CA THR A 101 5.16 -13.51 -16.24
C THR A 101 4.05 -12.52 -16.60
N LYS A 102 2.95 -12.44 -15.86
CA LYS A 102 1.92 -11.42 -16.12
C LYS A 102 2.32 -10.08 -15.53
N ALA A 103 1.86 -8.99 -16.13
CA ALA A 103 2.06 -7.66 -15.55
C ALA A 103 1.24 -7.51 -14.26
N ALA A 104 1.79 -6.84 -13.25
CA ALA A 104 1.06 -6.38 -12.08
C ALA A 104 0.19 -5.16 -12.44
N SER A 105 -0.83 -4.86 -11.64
CA SER A 105 -1.55 -3.59 -11.77
C SER A 105 -0.75 -2.47 -11.12
N ARG A 106 -0.87 -1.26 -11.68
CA ARG A 106 -0.26 -0.05 -11.10
C ARG A 106 -0.61 0.14 -9.62
N LYS A 107 -1.87 -0.09 -9.26
CA LYS A 107 -2.36 0.03 -7.88
C LYS A 107 -1.70 -0.97 -6.91
N LEU A 108 -1.40 -2.18 -7.38
CA LEU A 108 -0.63 -3.16 -6.61
C LEU A 108 0.82 -2.69 -6.41
N LEU A 109 1.44 -2.13 -7.44
CA LEU A 109 2.80 -1.57 -7.35
C LEU A 109 2.87 -0.39 -6.37
N GLU A 110 1.90 0.52 -6.41
CA GLU A 110 1.81 1.67 -5.49
C GLU A 110 1.67 1.19 -4.04
N MET A 111 0.80 0.21 -3.79
CA MET A 111 0.66 -0.39 -2.46
C MET A 111 1.93 -1.11 -2.00
N ALA A 112 2.59 -1.85 -2.90
CA ALA A 112 3.83 -2.54 -2.58
C ALA A 112 4.99 -1.59 -2.27
N LEU A 113 5.09 -0.48 -3.00
CA LEU A 113 6.03 0.59 -2.69
C LEU A 113 5.71 1.23 -1.34
N ALA A 114 4.42 1.51 -1.08
CA ALA A 114 3.99 2.10 0.18
C ALA A 114 4.27 1.19 1.41
N GLN A 115 4.42 -0.11 1.18
CA GLN A 115 4.74 -1.09 2.22
C GLN A 115 6.23 -1.49 2.23
N SER A 116 7.04 -0.86 1.38
CA SER A 116 8.45 -1.23 1.17
C SER A 116 8.66 -2.71 0.82
N VAL A 117 7.67 -3.33 0.17
CA VAL A 117 7.78 -4.68 -0.40
C VAL A 117 8.69 -4.64 -1.63
N ILE A 118 8.61 -3.54 -2.38
CA ILE A 118 9.48 -3.24 -3.50
C ILE A 118 10.19 -1.91 -3.25
N THR A 119 11.37 -1.77 -3.84
CA THR A 119 12.13 -0.52 -3.76
C THR A 119 11.60 0.53 -4.76
N PRO A 120 11.90 1.83 -4.57
CA PRO A 120 11.62 2.86 -5.58
C PRO A 120 12.17 2.51 -6.97
N TRP A 121 13.37 1.90 -7.02
CA TRP A 121 13.96 1.45 -8.28
C TRP A 121 13.14 0.34 -8.95
N GLU A 122 12.65 -0.64 -8.18
CA GLU A 122 11.82 -1.73 -8.70
C GLU A 122 10.48 -1.21 -9.21
N PHE A 123 9.88 -0.25 -8.52
CA PHE A 123 8.65 0.42 -8.95
C PHE A 123 8.83 1.11 -10.30
N GLU A 124 9.84 1.95 -10.45
CA GLU A 124 10.16 2.66 -11.70
C GLU A 124 10.58 1.71 -12.82
N PHE A 125 11.38 0.70 -12.50
CA PHE A 125 11.73 -0.36 -13.44
C PHE A 125 10.45 -1.04 -13.95
N TYR A 126 9.50 -1.36 -13.08
CA TYR A 126 8.28 -2.03 -13.49
C TYR A 126 7.43 -1.14 -14.41
N LEU A 127 7.19 0.11 -14.03
CA LEU A 127 6.38 1.05 -14.81
C LEU A 127 7.00 1.33 -16.18
N SER A 128 8.31 1.57 -16.25
CA SER A 128 9.02 1.83 -17.52
C SER A 128 9.05 0.63 -18.48
N ASN A 129 8.66 -0.56 -18.02
CA ASN A 129 8.65 -1.79 -18.81
C ASN A 129 7.25 -2.40 -18.97
N ILE A 130 6.19 -1.79 -18.42
CA ILE A 130 4.85 -2.40 -18.34
C ILE A 130 4.21 -2.58 -19.72
N ASP A 131 4.36 -1.59 -20.61
CA ASP A 131 3.76 -1.57 -21.96
C ASP A 131 4.72 -2.06 -23.07
N LYS A 132 5.93 -2.51 -22.69
CA LYS A 132 6.90 -2.96 -23.69
C LYS A 132 6.43 -4.26 -24.33
N ARG A 133 6.20 -4.22 -25.64
CA ARG A 133 5.82 -5.39 -26.45
C ARG A 133 6.82 -6.55 -26.34
N LYS A 134 8.12 -6.26 -26.22
CA LYS A 134 9.18 -7.26 -26.07
C LYS A 134 10.14 -6.87 -24.96
N LEU A 135 10.25 -7.74 -23.94
CA LEU A 135 11.23 -7.62 -22.86
C LEU A 135 12.45 -8.50 -23.16
N THR A 136 13.64 -7.97 -22.87
CA THR A 136 14.88 -8.75 -22.89
C THR A 136 14.86 -9.82 -21.80
N GLN A 137 15.69 -10.86 -21.92
CA GLN A 137 15.74 -11.94 -20.93
C GLN A 137 16.06 -11.42 -19.52
N LYS A 138 16.96 -10.43 -19.41
CA LYS A 138 17.28 -9.78 -18.13
C LYS A 138 16.08 -9.05 -17.55
N GLN A 139 15.33 -8.32 -18.39
CA GLN A 139 14.14 -7.58 -17.94
C GLN A 139 13.01 -8.52 -17.50
N ARG A 140 12.82 -9.65 -18.19
CA ARG A 140 11.84 -10.68 -17.80
C ARG A 140 12.15 -11.24 -16.43
N LYS A 141 13.40 -11.67 -16.21
CA LYS A 141 13.86 -12.17 -14.90
C LYS A 141 13.67 -11.14 -13.79
N THR A 142 14.01 -9.88 -14.03
CA THR A 142 13.77 -8.81 -13.05
C THR A 142 12.29 -8.64 -12.74
N ARG A 143 11.42 -8.63 -13.76
CA ARG A 143 9.97 -8.52 -13.56
C ARG A 143 9.40 -9.71 -12.78
N GLU A 144 9.80 -10.92 -13.11
CA GLU A 144 9.39 -12.14 -12.41
C GLU A 144 9.84 -12.12 -10.95
N SER A 145 11.06 -11.65 -10.67
CA SER A 145 11.56 -11.47 -9.30
C SER A 145 10.71 -10.46 -8.51
N ILE A 146 10.34 -9.33 -9.14
CA ILE A 146 9.43 -8.36 -8.50
C ILE A 146 8.04 -8.98 -8.29
N ASN A 147 7.50 -9.68 -9.27
CA ASN A 147 6.21 -10.35 -9.17
C ASN A 147 6.16 -11.40 -8.06
N ALA A 148 7.26 -12.12 -7.81
CA ALA A 148 7.35 -13.03 -6.68
C ALA A 148 7.19 -12.30 -5.33
N LYS A 149 7.79 -11.11 -5.18
CA LYS A 149 7.61 -10.26 -3.98
C LYS A 149 6.16 -9.78 -3.84
N LEU A 150 5.55 -9.38 -4.95
CA LEU A 150 4.15 -8.91 -4.97
C LEU A 150 3.16 -10.04 -4.68
N ALA A 151 3.43 -11.26 -5.13
CA ALA A 151 2.64 -12.44 -4.81
C ALA A 151 2.73 -12.78 -3.31
N ASP A 152 3.95 -12.82 -2.76
CA ASP A 152 4.21 -13.09 -1.34
C ASP A 152 3.57 -12.03 -0.41
N MET A 153 3.47 -10.78 -0.87
CA MET A 153 2.75 -9.72 -0.13
C MET A 153 1.26 -10.02 0.06
N GLY A 154 0.64 -10.78 -0.84
CA GLY A 154 -0.77 -11.16 -0.75
C GLY A 154 -1.05 -12.32 0.22
N GLU A 155 -0.01 -12.90 0.83
CA GLU A 155 -0.13 -14.02 1.76
C GLU A 155 -0.27 -13.55 3.21
N GLU A 156 -1.13 -14.22 4.01
CA GLU A 156 -1.32 -13.90 5.44
C GLU A 156 -0.03 -14.02 6.27
N SER A 157 0.89 -14.91 5.86
CA SER A 157 2.19 -15.09 6.53
C SER A 157 3.02 -13.81 6.52
N ARG A 158 2.84 -12.94 5.52
CA ARG A 158 3.49 -11.64 5.41
C ARG A 158 2.67 -10.51 6.04
N ALA A 159 1.37 -10.72 6.24
CA ALA A 159 0.45 -9.79 6.91
C ALA A 159 0.65 -9.69 8.44
N LEU A 160 1.84 -10.03 8.95
CA LEU A 160 2.17 -9.94 10.36
C LEU A 160 2.44 -8.48 10.77
N VAL A 161 1.36 -7.80 11.14
CA VAL A 161 1.34 -6.40 11.62
C VAL A 161 2.05 -6.22 12.97
N TYR A 162 2.52 -7.29 13.62
CA TYR A 162 2.98 -7.24 15.01
C TYR A 162 4.24 -8.08 15.25
N GLY A 163 5.38 -7.39 15.35
CA GLY A 163 6.60 -7.93 15.96
C GLY A 163 6.57 -7.85 17.49
N ALA A 164 7.59 -8.44 18.14
CA ALA A 164 7.70 -8.50 19.61
C ALA A 164 7.59 -7.12 20.30
N SER A 165 8.13 -6.06 19.70
CA SER A 165 8.03 -4.68 20.23
C SER A 165 6.59 -4.19 20.34
N HIS A 166 5.75 -4.47 19.34
CA HIS A 166 4.34 -4.10 19.32
C HIS A 166 3.56 -4.88 20.39
N ILE A 167 3.88 -6.16 20.55
CA ILE A 167 3.27 -7.01 21.58
C ILE A 167 3.63 -6.49 22.98
N GLN A 168 4.89 -6.09 23.20
CA GLN A 168 5.31 -5.47 24.46
C GLN A 168 4.63 -4.12 24.69
N THR A 169 4.48 -3.30 23.65
CA THR A 169 3.75 -2.02 23.74
C THR A 169 2.29 -2.25 24.13
N ALA A 170 1.62 -3.23 23.52
CA ALA A 170 0.24 -3.58 23.84
C ALA A 170 0.08 -4.08 25.28
N PHE A 171 1.04 -4.85 25.77
CA PHE A 171 1.05 -5.28 27.16
C PHE A 171 1.25 -4.11 28.12
N ASN A 172 2.23 -3.24 27.87
CA ASN A 172 2.49 -2.06 28.70
C ASN A 172 1.30 -1.09 28.75
N GLN A 173 0.53 -0.99 27.66
CA GLN A 173 -0.69 -0.18 27.57
C GLN A 173 -1.94 -0.89 28.12
N ASN A 174 -1.80 -2.09 28.72
CA ASN A 174 -2.90 -2.91 29.21
C ASN A 174 -3.96 -3.27 28.15
N VAL A 175 -3.59 -3.25 26.86
CA VAL A 175 -4.47 -3.65 25.75
C VAL A 175 -4.64 -5.16 25.71
N ILE A 176 -3.60 -5.90 26.12
CA ILE A 176 -3.57 -7.35 26.21
C ILE A 176 -3.05 -7.76 27.58
N ASN A 177 -3.51 -8.90 28.10
CA ASN A 177 -3.02 -9.43 29.36
C ASN A 177 -1.73 -10.28 29.18
N GLN A 178 -1.15 -10.73 30.30
CA GLN A 178 0.10 -11.52 30.29
C GLN A 178 -0.02 -12.81 29.47
N TRP A 179 -1.12 -13.55 29.61
CA TRP A 179 -1.34 -14.77 28.84
C TRP A 179 -1.45 -14.49 27.33
N GLU A 180 -2.15 -13.43 26.94
CA GLU A 180 -2.28 -13.00 25.54
C GLU A 180 -0.93 -12.57 24.95
N LYS A 181 -0.10 -11.87 25.73
CA LYS A 181 1.28 -11.52 25.37
C LYS A 181 2.10 -12.78 25.06
N ASP A 182 2.12 -13.73 25.99
CA ASP A 182 2.92 -14.96 25.85
C ASP A 182 2.40 -15.81 24.67
N PHE A 183 1.08 -15.87 24.50
CA PHE A 183 0.45 -16.52 23.36
C PHE A 183 0.85 -15.86 22.04
N ALA A 184 0.82 -14.52 21.96
CA ALA A 184 1.17 -13.76 20.76
C ALA A 184 2.63 -13.95 20.37
N LEU A 185 3.56 -13.84 21.34
CA LEU A 185 4.99 -14.03 21.09
C LEU A 185 5.31 -15.41 20.51
N ARG A 186 4.60 -16.45 20.98
CA ARG A 186 4.76 -17.81 20.47
C ARG A 186 4.12 -18.04 19.10
N THR A 187 2.93 -17.49 18.86
CA THR A 187 2.10 -17.88 17.70
C THR A 187 2.20 -16.95 16.50
N PHE A 188 2.59 -15.69 16.70
CA PHE A 188 2.69 -14.74 15.59
C PHE A 188 3.80 -15.12 14.60
N PRO A 189 4.98 -15.64 15.02
CA PRO A 189 6.00 -16.13 14.08
C PRO A 189 5.62 -17.42 13.33
N MET A 190 4.57 -18.14 13.74
CA MET A 190 4.22 -19.43 13.15
C MET A 190 3.59 -19.28 11.77
N LYS A 191 4.02 -20.11 10.82
CA LYS A 191 3.46 -20.16 9.45
C LYS A 191 2.15 -20.96 9.35
N LYS A 192 1.94 -21.94 10.23
CA LYS A 192 0.76 -22.80 10.26
C LYS A 192 0.13 -22.71 11.64
N LEU A 193 -1.18 -22.51 11.70
CA LEU A 193 -1.96 -22.34 12.92
C LEU A 193 -3.12 -23.34 12.92
N THR A 194 -3.54 -23.77 14.10
CA THR A 194 -4.84 -24.41 14.26
C THR A 194 -5.97 -23.38 14.18
N VAL A 195 -7.20 -23.81 13.91
CA VAL A 195 -8.39 -22.94 13.88
C VAL A 195 -8.54 -22.16 15.19
N LYS A 196 -8.35 -22.83 16.34
CA LYS A 196 -8.39 -22.19 17.66
C LYS A 196 -7.29 -21.14 17.82
N GLN A 197 -6.07 -21.46 17.41
CA GLN A 197 -4.96 -20.51 17.49
C GLN A 197 -5.19 -19.28 16.61
N HIS A 198 -5.72 -19.48 15.40
CA HIS A 198 -6.06 -18.39 14.50
C HIS A 198 -7.12 -17.47 15.11
N ALA A 199 -8.19 -18.01 15.71
CA ALA A 199 -9.22 -17.21 16.35
C ALA A 199 -8.67 -16.36 17.51
N ILE A 200 -7.83 -16.94 18.38
CA ILE A 200 -7.18 -16.21 19.48
C ILE A 200 -6.26 -15.12 18.91
N ARG A 201 -5.44 -15.44 17.91
CA ARG A 201 -4.55 -14.47 17.25
C ARG A 201 -5.34 -13.33 16.63
N ALA A 202 -6.44 -13.61 15.93
CA ALA A 202 -7.29 -12.59 15.31
C ALA A 202 -7.92 -11.65 16.36
N ASN A 203 -8.32 -12.18 17.52
CA ASN A 203 -8.81 -11.37 18.64
C ASN A 203 -7.72 -10.43 19.19
N ILE A 204 -6.54 -10.97 19.51
CA ILE A 204 -5.40 -10.17 19.97
C ILE A 204 -5.05 -9.07 18.97
N GLN A 205 -4.97 -9.41 17.68
CA GLN A 205 -4.71 -8.45 16.61
C GLN A 205 -5.78 -7.34 16.57
N THR A 206 -7.04 -7.68 16.76
CA THR A 206 -8.15 -6.72 16.77
C THR A 206 -8.03 -5.74 17.93
N LYS A 207 -7.73 -6.22 19.15
CA LYS A 207 -7.46 -5.35 20.32
C LYS A 207 -6.34 -4.36 20.04
N MET A 208 -5.22 -4.87 19.51
CA MET A 208 -4.07 -4.04 19.16
C MET A 208 -4.41 -2.99 18.09
N MET A 209 -5.14 -3.38 17.02
CA MET A 209 -5.55 -2.46 15.95
C MET A 209 -6.46 -1.34 16.45
N GLN A 210 -7.39 -1.66 17.36
CA GLN A 210 -8.31 -0.69 17.96
C GLN A 210 -7.61 0.27 18.92
N ALA A 211 -6.54 -0.18 19.56
CA ALA A 211 -5.66 0.66 20.38
C ALA A 211 -4.69 1.52 19.55
N GLY A 212 -4.75 1.46 18.21
CA GLY A 212 -3.81 2.18 17.34
C GLY A 212 -2.39 1.59 17.32
N ILE A 213 -2.20 0.44 17.98
CA ILE A 213 -0.95 -0.30 17.93
C ILE A 213 -0.96 -1.00 16.58
N SER A 214 -0.06 -0.59 15.70
CA SER A 214 0.19 -1.25 14.43
C SER A 214 1.68 -1.12 14.13
N LYS A 215 2.25 -2.06 13.37
CA LYS A 215 3.51 -1.78 12.68
C LYS A 215 3.29 -0.50 11.89
N ALA A 216 4.02 0.55 12.23
CA ALA A 216 4.32 1.57 11.24
C ALA A 216 4.95 0.79 10.08
N LEU A 217 4.16 0.58 9.01
CA LEU A 217 4.78 0.34 7.70
C LEU A 217 5.89 1.37 7.61
N PRO A 218 7.15 0.96 7.32
CA PRO A 218 8.28 1.89 7.32
C PRO A 218 7.77 3.15 6.65
N GLU A 219 7.78 4.26 7.39
CA GLU A 219 7.15 5.49 6.92
C GLU A 219 7.58 5.63 5.48
N THR A 220 6.60 5.57 4.57
CA THR A 220 6.88 5.72 3.15
C THR A 220 7.75 6.94 3.07
N THR A 221 9.02 6.77 2.68
CA THR A 221 9.94 7.90 2.68
C THR A 221 9.26 9.01 1.89
N ALA A 222 9.44 10.27 2.27
CA ALA A 222 8.87 11.38 1.50
C ALA A 222 9.14 11.21 0.00
N GLU A 223 10.27 10.59 -0.34
CA GLU A 223 10.67 10.11 -1.66
C GLU A 223 9.73 9.06 -2.29
N ALA A 224 9.34 8.01 -1.56
CA ALA A 224 8.39 6.99 -2.04
C ALA A 224 6.97 7.56 -2.22
N GLN A 225 6.53 8.45 -1.32
CA GLN A 225 5.26 9.16 -1.48
C GLN A 225 5.29 10.13 -2.67
N ALA A 226 6.41 10.84 -2.86
CA ALA A 226 6.63 11.72 -4.00
C ALA A 226 6.66 10.93 -5.31
N LEU A 227 7.37 9.80 -5.39
CA LEU A 227 7.41 8.95 -6.59
C LEU A 227 6.03 8.40 -6.97
N ALA A 228 5.25 7.93 -5.99
CA ALA A 228 3.89 7.44 -6.23
C ALA A 228 3.00 8.56 -6.83
N LYS A 229 3.12 9.80 -6.32
CA LYS A 229 2.41 10.98 -6.85
C LYS A 229 2.93 11.40 -8.24
N VAL A 230 4.24 11.43 -8.44
CA VAL A 230 4.89 11.85 -9.70
C VAL A 230 4.58 10.89 -10.84
N SER A 231 4.54 9.58 -10.57
CA SER A 231 4.22 8.59 -11.59
C SER A 231 2.74 8.63 -12.02
N ALA A 232 1.83 9.22 -11.22
CA ALA A 232 0.37 9.25 -11.46
C ALA A 232 -0.06 10.34 -12.43
N THR A 233 0.73 11.39 -12.55
CA THR A 233 0.64 12.35 -13.65
C THR A 233 1.27 11.74 -14.90
N PRO A 234 0.55 11.67 -16.05
CA PRO A 234 1.21 11.41 -17.32
C PRO A 234 2.30 12.45 -17.48
N PHE A 235 3.54 11.97 -17.56
CA PHE A 235 4.69 12.84 -17.65
C PHE A 235 4.58 13.61 -18.98
N CYS A 236 4.29 14.90 -18.93
CA CYS A 236 4.34 15.71 -20.13
C CYS A 236 5.82 15.88 -20.45
N VAL A 237 6.30 15.16 -21.46
CA VAL A 237 7.64 15.38 -21.99
C VAL A 237 7.57 16.74 -22.66
N ILE A 238 8.17 17.76 -22.02
CA ILE A 238 8.50 19.00 -22.73
C ILE A 238 9.33 18.57 -23.93
N SER A 239 8.69 18.59 -25.11
CA SER A 239 9.27 18.08 -26.35
C SER A 239 10.18 19.13 -26.99
N ASP A 240 9.99 20.39 -26.60
CA ASP A 240 10.79 21.53 -27.01
C ASP A 240 12.02 21.71 -26.09
N PRO A 241 13.24 21.54 -26.61
CA PRO A 241 14.47 21.73 -25.86
C PRO A 241 14.60 23.14 -25.24
N GLU A 242 14.11 24.18 -25.90
CA GLU A 242 14.24 25.57 -25.41
C GLU A 242 13.35 25.79 -24.19
N GLN A 243 12.10 25.33 -24.26
CA GLN A 243 11.17 25.37 -23.13
C GLN A 243 11.67 24.55 -21.93
N LEU A 244 12.36 23.44 -22.16
CA LEU A 244 12.95 22.62 -21.10
C LEU A 244 14.08 23.36 -20.37
N VAL A 245 14.94 24.06 -21.11
CA VAL A 245 16.03 24.88 -20.53
C VAL A 245 15.46 26.00 -19.66
N VAL A 246 14.39 26.66 -20.12
CA VAL A 246 13.70 27.71 -19.35
C VAL A 246 13.13 27.16 -18.05
N LYS A 247 12.42 26.03 -18.10
CA LYS A 247 11.82 25.42 -16.90
C LYS A 247 12.87 24.88 -15.92
N LEU A 248 14.01 24.41 -16.41
CA LEU A 248 15.15 24.03 -15.56
C LEU A 248 15.79 25.23 -14.85
N ALA A 249 15.86 26.38 -15.53
CA ALA A 249 16.33 27.63 -14.92
C ALA A 249 15.35 28.12 -13.86
N GLU A 250 14.06 28.16 -14.18
CA GLU A 250 12.99 28.56 -13.26
C GLU A 250 12.95 27.66 -12.01
N ALA A 251 13.10 26.34 -12.17
CA ALA A 251 13.14 25.39 -11.06
C ALA A 251 14.32 25.63 -10.12
N ARG A 252 15.45 26.10 -10.67
CA ARG A 252 16.65 26.43 -9.88
C ARG A 252 16.49 27.75 -9.14
N GLU A 253 15.94 28.78 -9.80
CA GLU A 253 15.68 30.08 -9.18
C GLU A 253 14.67 29.98 -8.04
N LYS A 254 13.63 29.16 -8.20
CA LYS A 254 12.65 28.84 -7.15
C LYS A 254 13.18 27.89 -6.06
N GLY A 255 14.42 27.41 -6.19
CA GLY A 255 15.06 26.51 -5.21
C GLY A 255 14.47 25.09 -5.17
N TYR A 256 13.74 24.67 -6.21
CA TYR A 256 13.14 23.33 -6.28
C TYR A 256 14.17 22.23 -6.62
N ILE A 257 15.28 22.61 -7.25
CA ILE A 257 16.38 21.70 -7.63
C ILE A 257 17.74 22.34 -7.36
N SER A 258 18.72 21.51 -7.01
CA SER A 258 20.12 21.93 -6.85
C SER A 258 20.86 22.06 -8.19
N ALA A 259 22.01 22.74 -8.18
CA ALA A 259 22.89 22.83 -9.34
C ALA A 259 23.40 21.44 -9.81
N TRP A 260 23.70 20.56 -8.85
CA TRP A 260 24.11 19.19 -9.12
C TRP A 260 22.99 18.39 -9.80
N GLU A 261 21.74 18.53 -9.35
CA GLU A 261 20.60 17.82 -9.94
C GLU A 261 20.30 18.30 -11.36
N LYS A 262 20.38 19.61 -11.61
CA LYS A 262 20.25 20.19 -12.96
C LYS A 262 21.30 19.59 -13.91
N ASP A 263 22.56 19.60 -13.51
CA ASP A 263 23.67 19.07 -14.31
C ASP A 263 23.53 17.56 -14.60
N ILE A 264 23.14 16.77 -13.60
CA ILE A 264 22.84 15.34 -13.80
C ILE A 264 21.68 15.14 -14.77
N PHE A 265 20.62 15.94 -14.66
CA PHE A 265 19.47 15.86 -15.55
C PHE A 265 19.89 16.17 -16.99
N GLU A 266 20.53 17.32 -17.25
CA GLU A 266 20.99 17.71 -18.59
C GLU A 266 21.85 16.64 -19.24
N ARG A 267 22.80 16.04 -18.49
CA ARG A 267 23.71 15.01 -19.01
C ARG A 267 23.04 13.65 -19.24
N LYS A 268 22.09 13.26 -18.40
CA LYS A 268 21.67 11.84 -18.29
C LYS A 268 20.18 11.57 -18.49
N HIS A 269 19.30 12.58 -18.54
CA HIS A 269 17.85 12.37 -18.59
C HIS A 269 17.35 11.58 -19.82
N ASN A 270 18.10 11.61 -20.92
CA ASN A 270 17.80 10.89 -22.17
C ASN A 270 18.67 9.65 -22.43
N THR A 271 19.60 9.33 -21.52
CA THR A 271 20.53 8.21 -21.75
C THR A 271 19.85 6.86 -21.50
N LYS A 272 19.94 5.95 -22.48
CA LYS A 272 19.55 4.54 -22.33
C LYS A 272 20.67 3.78 -21.60
N GLY A 273 20.83 4.02 -20.30
CA GLY A 273 21.90 3.41 -19.50
C GLY A 273 21.73 3.59 -17.99
N PHE A 274 22.41 2.76 -17.21
CA PHE A 274 22.30 2.75 -15.76
C PHE A 274 22.92 4.02 -15.13
N SER A 275 22.08 4.99 -14.76
CA SER A 275 22.40 6.00 -13.75
C SER A 275 22.45 5.37 -12.36
N THR A 276 23.36 5.83 -11.50
CA THR A 276 23.43 5.38 -10.10
C THR A 276 22.12 5.73 -9.36
N ILE A 277 21.88 5.13 -8.19
CA ILE A 277 20.66 5.43 -7.40
C ILE A 277 20.54 6.93 -7.12
N ALA A 278 21.65 7.58 -6.76
CA ALA A 278 21.70 9.02 -6.53
C ALA A 278 21.35 9.83 -7.79
N GLU A 279 21.90 9.46 -8.95
CA GLU A 279 21.63 10.14 -10.23
C GLU A 279 20.19 9.94 -10.70
N ARG A 280 19.58 8.78 -10.43
CA ARG A 280 18.17 8.53 -10.74
C ARG A 280 17.23 9.33 -9.86
N ALA A 281 17.53 9.40 -8.56
CA ALA A 281 16.78 10.23 -7.63
C ALA A 281 16.85 11.71 -8.04
N ALA A 282 18.04 12.18 -8.46
CA ALA A 282 18.21 13.52 -9.01
C ALA A 282 17.32 13.76 -10.24
N ILE A 283 17.35 12.86 -11.23
CA ILE A 283 16.52 12.99 -12.44
C ILE A 283 15.03 13.03 -12.10
N LEU A 284 14.56 12.19 -11.16
CA LEU A 284 13.15 12.17 -10.74
C LEU A 284 12.73 13.41 -9.97
N ARG A 285 13.60 13.97 -9.12
CA ARG A 285 13.35 15.24 -8.42
C ARG A 285 13.25 16.40 -9.38
N VAL A 286 14.14 16.47 -10.37
CA VAL A 286 14.08 17.48 -11.43
C VAL A 286 12.79 17.35 -12.24
N ARG A 287 12.41 16.12 -12.59
CA ARG A 287 11.15 15.82 -13.25
C ARG A 287 9.93 16.29 -12.45
N ALA A 288 9.88 15.98 -11.16
CA ALA A 288 8.80 16.41 -10.28
C ALA A 288 8.71 17.94 -10.15
N ALA A 289 9.86 18.61 -10.06
CA ALA A 289 9.95 20.06 -10.00
C ALA A 289 9.44 20.72 -11.29
N ILE A 290 9.80 20.20 -12.46
CA ILE A 290 9.30 20.69 -13.76
C ILE A 290 7.78 20.49 -13.84
N GLN A 291 7.26 19.32 -13.46
CA GLN A 291 5.82 19.06 -13.47
C GLN A 291 5.06 20.02 -12.55
N ARG A 292 5.64 20.36 -11.39
CA ARG A 292 5.08 21.38 -10.49
C ARG A 292 4.99 22.74 -11.18
N LEU A 293 6.05 23.19 -11.86
CA LEU A 293 6.06 24.46 -12.59
C LEU A 293 5.11 24.52 -13.77
N LEU A 294 4.82 23.37 -14.39
CA LEU A 294 3.83 23.26 -15.46
C LEU A 294 2.38 23.30 -14.93
N ASN A 295 2.17 22.96 -13.66
CA ASN A 295 0.86 23.05 -13.02
C ASN A 295 0.64 24.42 -12.33
N GLU A 296 1.70 25.19 -12.09
CA GLU A 296 1.66 26.53 -11.48
C GLU A 296 1.42 27.67 -12.50
N GLY A 297 1.58 27.40 -13.80
CA GLY A 297 1.33 28.34 -14.91
C GLY A 297 0.14 27.93 -15.74
#